data_AF-A0A963K0Z9-F1
#
_entry.id   AF-A0A963K0Z9-F1
#
_cell.length_a   1.000
_cell.length_b   1.000
_cell.length_c   1.000
_cell.angle_alpha   90.00
_cell.angle_beta   90.00
_cell.angle_gamma   90.00
#
_symmetry.space_group_name_H-M   'P 1'
#
loop_
_entity.id
_entity.type
_entity.pdbx_description
1 polymer ?
#
loop_
_entity_poly.entity_id
_entity_poly.type
_entity_poly.pdbx_seq_one_letter_code
_entity_poly.pdbx_strand_id
1 'polypeptide(L)'
;KCTYCVQRISRARIAAKTDERAIRDGEVVTACQGACPTRAIVFGDLNDPDSAIRRAKASPRNYALLEELGVRPRTTYLAKVAPSGRRGSEPA
;
A
#
# COMPACT_ATOMS: atom_id res chain seq x y z
N LYS A 1 4.57 16.48 -3.06
CA LYS A 1 5.15 15.15 -2.74
C LYS A 1 4.19 14.38 -1.83
N CYS A 2 3.95 13.09 -2.08
CA CYS A 2 3.21 12.24 -1.14
C CYS A 2 4.08 11.90 0.09
N THR A 3 3.50 12.00 1.28
CA THR A 3 4.17 11.70 2.57
C THR A 3 3.57 10.48 3.28
N TYR A 4 2.75 9.69 2.57
CA TYR A 4 2.02 8.54 3.12
C TYR A 4 1.15 8.90 4.34
N CYS A 5 0.60 10.12 4.35
CA CYS A 5 -0.17 10.64 5.47
C CYS A 5 0.60 10.55 6.81
N VAL A 6 1.85 11.00 6.85
CA VAL A 6 2.69 11.03 8.05
C VAL A 6 1.97 11.58 9.28
N GLN A 7 1.07 12.54 9.12
CA GLN A 7 0.22 13.06 10.19
C GLN A 7 -0.69 11.99 10.83
N ARG A 8 -1.24 11.06 10.05
CA ARG A 8 -2.05 9.94 10.56
C ARG A 8 -1.16 8.87 11.19
N ILE A 9 -0.01 8.57 10.58
CA ILE A 9 0.99 7.63 11.13
C ILE A 9 1.49 8.10 12.49
N SER A 10 1.86 9.39 12.61
CA SER A 10 2.37 9.95 13.86
C SER A 10 1.32 9.90 14.97
N ARG A 11 0.06 10.22 14.68
CA ARG A 11 -1.04 10.12 15.66
C ARG A 11 -1.23 8.68 16.16
N ALA A 12 -1.30 7.72 15.25
CA ALA A 12 -1.42 6.30 15.63
C ALA A 12 -0.20 5.81 16.42
N ARG A 13 1.01 6.24 16.03
CA ARG A 13 2.24 5.92 16.77
C ARG A 13 2.23 6.47 18.18
N ILE A 14 1.77 7.71 18.37
CA ILE A 14 1.66 8.32 19.71
C ILE A 14 0.64 7.55 20.55
N ALA A 15 -0.56 7.29 20.01
CA ALA A 15 -1.60 6.53 20.70
C ALA A 15 -1.14 5.12 21.09
N ALA A 16 -0.58 4.36 20.14
CA ALA A 16 -0.06 3.03 20.40
C ALA A 16 1.08 3.02 21.43
N LYS A 17 1.93 4.07 21.45
CA LYS A 17 2.97 4.23 22.46
C LYS A 17 2.39 4.51 23.85
N THR A 18 1.36 5.35 23.94
CA THR A 18 0.64 5.62 25.20
C THR A 18 -0.02 4.35 25.74
N ASP A 19 -0.56 3.52 24.85
CA ASP A 19 -1.20 2.23 25.17
C ASP A 19 -0.21 1.07 25.34
N GLU A 20 1.11 1.33 25.30
CA GLU A 20 2.18 0.32 25.39
C GLU A 20 2.03 -0.87 24.43
N ARG A 21 1.57 -0.61 23.20
CA ARG A 21 1.32 -1.63 22.17
C ARG A 21 1.91 -1.26 20.82
N ALA A 22 1.99 -2.25 19.93
CA ALA A 22 2.26 -1.99 18.52
C ALA A 22 1.04 -1.35 17.81
N ILE A 23 1.31 -0.66 16.71
CA ILE A 23 0.27 -0.23 15.76
C ILE A 23 -0.27 -1.48 15.08
N ARG A 24 -1.59 -1.65 15.08
CA ARG A 24 -2.24 -2.82 14.46
C ARG A 24 -2.43 -2.59 12.96
N ASP A 25 -2.44 -3.66 12.17
CA ASP A 25 -2.79 -3.55 10.74
C ASP A 25 -4.19 -2.93 10.58
N GLY A 26 -4.31 -2.01 9.62
CA GLY A 26 -5.54 -1.24 9.41
C GLY A 26 -5.83 -0.09 10.39
N GLU A 27 -5.07 0.08 11.48
CA GLU A 27 -5.23 1.21 12.41
C GLU A 27 -4.90 2.55 11.74
N VAL A 28 -3.94 2.55 10.81
CA VAL A 28 -3.62 3.70 9.96
C VAL A 28 -4.24 3.52 8.59
N VAL A 29 -5.33 4.23 8.33
CA VAL A 29 -5.90 4.35 6.99
C VAL A 29 -5.42 5.66 6.37
N THR A 30 -4.68 5.57 5.25
CA THR A 30 -4.24 6.77 4.52
C THR A 30 -5.43 7.46 3.84
N ALA A 31 -5.29 8.75 3.50
CA ALA A 31 -6.36 9.50 2.87
C ALA A 31 -6.80 8.89 1.53
N CYS A 32 -5.85 8.53 0.67
CA CYS A 32 -6.13 7.91 -0.62
C CYS A 32 -6.69 6.49 -0.49
N GLN A 33 -6.21 5.69 0.47
CA GLN A 33 -6.80 4.37 0.77
C GLN A 33 -8.26 4.49 1.22
N GLY A 34 -8.55 5.38 2.17
CA GLY A 34 -9.91 5.57 2.69
C GLY A 34 -10.87 6.19 1.67
N ALA A 35 -10.36 7.02 0.75
CA ALA A 35 -11.17 7.63 -0.29
C ALA A 35 -11.45 6.69 -1.48
N CYS A 36 -10.66 5.62 -1.66
CA CYS A 36 -10.77 4.75 -2.82
C CYS A 36 -11.90 3.72 -2.65
N PRO A 37 -13.01 3.83 -3.40
CA PRO A 37 -14.16 2.93 -3.24
C PRO A 37 -13.85 1.49 -3.66
N THR A 38 -12.94 1.32 -4.63
CA THR A 38 -12.52 0.00 -5.12
C THR A 38 -11.46 -0.66 -4.25
N ARG A 39 -10.97 0.02 -3.19
CA ARG A 39 -9.93 -0.48 -2.28
C ARG A 39 -8.64 -0.87 -3.02
N ALA A 40 -8.28 -0.12 -4.07
CA ALA A 40 -7.11 -0.38 -4.89
C ALA A 40 -5.77 -0.13 -4.16
N ILE A 41 -5.77 0.72 -3.13
CA ILE A 41 -4.59 1.09 -2.38
C ILE A 41 -4.59 0.35 -1.05
N VAL A 42 -3.53 -0.41 -0.78
CA VAL A 42 -3.30 -1.07 0.51
C VAL A 42 -2.09 -0.42 1.15
N PHE A 43 -2.22 -0.02 2.41
CA PHE A 43 -1.16 0.57 3.23
C PHE A 43 -1.08 -0.20 4.55
N GLY A 44 0.13 -0.40 5.06
CA GLY A 44 0.38 -1.14 6.30
C GLY A 44 1.88 -1.22 6.62
N ASP A 45 2.22 -1.93 7.70
CA ASP A 45 3.61 -2.18 8.10
C ASP A 45 4.18 -3.39 7.33
N LEU A 46 5.32 -3.20 6.65
CA LEU A 46 6.01 -4.27 5.92
C LEU A 46 6.75 -5.25 6.82
N ASN A 47 7.06 -4.83 8.05
CA ASN A 47 7.74 -5.66 9.03
C ASN A 47 6.78 -6.65 9.69
N ASP A 48 5.49 -6.34 9.69
CA ASP A 48 4.45 -7.27 10.14
C ASP A 48 4.20 -8.34 9.04
N PRO A 49 4.55 -9.62 9.29
CA PRO A 49 4.38 -10.69 8.33
C PRO A 49 2.90 -11.00 8.02
N ASP A 50 2.00 -10.68 8.95
CA ASP A 50 0.57 -10.98 8.85
C ASP A 50 -0.24 -9.80 8.29
N SER A 51 0.42 -8.72 7.91
CA SER A 51 -0.23 -7.52 7.35
C SER A 51 -0.83 -7.75 5.96
N ALA A 52 -1.89 -7.00 5.64
CA ALA A 52 -2.48 -7.00 4.30
C ALA A 52 -1.47 -6.58 3.22
N ILE A 53 -0.55 -5.68 3.54
CA ILE A 53 0.48 -5.22 2.60
C ILE A 53 1.51 -6.31 2.30
N ARG A 54 1.87 -7.15 3.28
CA ARG A 54 2.79 -8.28 3.05
C ARG A 54 2.19 -9.27 2.07
N ARG A 55 0.91 -9.61 2.23
CA ARG A 55 0.16 -10.46 1.29
C ARG A 55 0.07 -9.82 -0.10
N ALA A 56 -0.23 -8.53 -0.18
CA ALA A 56 -0.34 -7.83 -1.46
C ALA A 56 1.00 -7.83 -2.23
N LYS A 57 2.13 -7.59 -1.55
CA LYS A 57 3.46 -7.61 -2.18
C LYS A 57 3.94 -9.01 -2.57
N ALA A 58 3.46 -10.06 -1.91
CA ALA A 58 3.76 -11.45 -2.27
C ALA A 58 3.02 -11.91 -3.55
N SER A 59 2.08 -11.12 -4.05
CA SER A 59 1.38 -11.44 -5.29
C SER A 59 2.34 -11.54 -6.47
N PRO A 60 2.19 -12.54 -7.36
CA PRO A 60 3.00 -12.64 -8.58
C PRO A 60 2.77 -11.47 -9.55
N ARG A 61 1.73 -10.65 -9.31
CA ARG A 61 1.44 -9.44 -10.09
C ARG A 61 2.18 -8.20 -9.58
N ASN A 62 2.88 -8.30 -8.45
CA ASN A 62 3.56 -7.16 -7.84
C ASN A 62 4.84 -6.79 -8.62
N TYR A 63 4.98 -5.51 -8.97
CA TYR A 63 6.18 -4.97 -9.60
C TYR A 63 6.51 -3.56 -9.09
N ALA A 64 7.79 -3.22 -9.12
CA ALA A 64 8.28 -1.88 -8.85
C ALA A 64 8.39 -1.07 -10.16
N LEU A 65 8.08 0.22 -10.10
CA LEU A 65 8.32 1.11 -11.26
C LEU A 65 9.80 1.46 -11.36
N LEU A 66 10.34 1.38 -12.57
CA LEU A 66 11.74 1.73 -12.90
C LEU A 66 12.74 0.97 -12.03
N GLU A 67 12.55 -0.34 -11.90
CA GLU A 67 13.38 -1.20 -11.04
C GLU A 67 14.84 -1.24 -11.52
N GLU A 68 15.06 -1.10 -12.83
CA GLU A 68 16.38 -1.04 -13.47
C GLU A 68 17.26 0.12 -12.96
N LEU A 69 16.64 1.18 -12.43
CA LEU A 69 17.34 2.32 -11.84
C LEU A 69 17.77 2.09 -10.38
N GLY A 70 17.40 0.96 -9.78
CA GLY A 70 17.78 0.62 -8.40
C GLY A 70 17.16 1.52 -7.32
N VAL A 71 16.08 2.24 -7.63
CA VAL A 71 15.45 3.23 -6.72
C VAL A 71 14.73 2.61 -5.52
N ARG A 72 14.47 1.29 -5.55
CA ARG A 72 13.85 0.49 -4.47
C ARG A 72 12.63 1.19 -3.85
N PRO A 73 11.58 1.48 -4.65
CA PRO A 73 10.45 2.27 -4.18
C PRO A 73 9.62 1.47 -3.16
N ARG A 74 9.12 2.14 -2.12
CA ARG A 74 8.23 1.51 -1.13
C ARG A 74 6.85 1.20 -1.70
N THR A 75 6.35 2.07 -2.57
CA THR A 75 5.10 1.87 -3.31
C THR A 75 5.38 1.00 -4.53
N THR A 76 4.65 -0.11 -4.63
CA THR A 76 4.67 -1.05 -5.77
C THR A 76 3.25 -1.25 -6.27
N TYR A 77 3.12 -1.79 -7.47
CA TYR A 77 1.84 -1.88 -8.18
C TYR A 77 1.51 -3.34 -8.49
N LEU A 78 0.21 -3.63 -8.63
CA LEU A 78 -0.25 -4.91 -9.12
C LEU A 78 -0.62 -4.78 -10.60
N ALA A 79 -0.02 -5.60 -11.45
CA ALA A 79 -0.28 -5.59 -12.89
C ALA A 79 -1.77 -5.81 -13.18
N LYS A 80 -2.36 -5.03 -14.08
CA LYS A 80 -3.76 -5.20 -14.52
C LYS A 80 -3.91 -6.52 -15.29
N VAL A 81 -4.83 -7.38 -14.87
CA VAL A 81 -5.20 -8.59 -15.62
C VAL A 81 -6.50 -8.29 -16.36
N ALA A 82 -6.43 -8.22 -17.68
CA ALA A 82 -7.61 -8.06 -18.54
C ALA A 82 -7.97 -9.40 -19.18
N PRO A 83 -9.26 -9.74 -19.32
CA PRO A 83 -9.68 -10.91 -20.07
C PRO A 83 -9.25 -10.80 -21.55
N SER A 84 -8.92 -11.92 -22.16
CA SER A 84 -8.26 -12.06 -23.48
C SER A 84 -9.01 -11.45 -24.68
N GLY A 85 -10.21 -10.89 -24.49
CA GLY A 85 -11.02 -10.25 -25.53
C GLY A 85 -11.03 -8.72 -25.53
N ARG A 86 -10.46 -8.04 -24.53
CA ARG A 86 -10.38 -6.56 -24.50
C ARG A 86 -8.95 -6.09 -24.77
N ARG A 87 -8.62 -5.93 -26.06
CA ARG A 87 -7.45 -5.15 -26.48
C ARG A 87 -7.60 -3.72 -25.96
N GLY A 88 -6.65 -3.33 -25.11
CA GLY A 88 -6.31 -1.95 -24.72
C GLY A 88 -7.44 -0.92 -24.70
N SER A 89 -8.03 -0.70 -23.53
CA SER A 89 -8.33 0.69 -23.16
C SER A 89 -7.14 1.17 -22.35
N GLU A 90 -6.37 2.07 -22.95
CA GLU A 90 -5.35 2.90 -22.30
C GLU A 90 -5.91 3.42 -20.96
N PRO A 91 -5.19 3.28 -19.83
CA PRO A 91 -5.65 3.87 -18.59
C PRO A 91 -5.64 5.39 -18.75
N ALA A 92 -6.83 6.00 -18.66
CA ALA A 92 -6.97 7.45 -18.44
C ALA A 92 -6.33 7.85 -17.11
#